data_AF-A0A3L7WTQ3-F1
#
_entry.id   AF-A0A3L7WTQ3-F1
#
_cell.length_a   1.000
_cell.length_b   1.000
_cell.length_c   1.000
_cell.angle_alpha   90.00
_cell.angle_beta   90.00
_cell.angle_gamma   90.00
#
_symmetry.space_group_name_H-M   'P 1'
#
loop_
_entity.id
_entity.type
_entity.pdbx_description
1 polymer ?
#
loop_
_entity_poly.entity_id
_entity_poly.type
_entity_poly.pdbx_seq_one_letter_code
_entity_poly.pdbx_strand_id
1 'polypeptide(L)'
;KLTIDALRTGFYLRVLDAGFVQAGDEWELVEQPYPWATVYALNELCYRGGDQALAEQYLSIPNFHPGWVVRLKRMLQDRTGIL
;
A
#
# COMPACT_ATOMS: atom_id res chain seq x y z
N LYS A 1 19.02 -2.22 -2.02
CA LYS A 1 18.77 -3.52 -1.33
C LYS A 1 17.93 -4.30 -2.30
N LEU A 2 18.43 -5.41 -2.84
CA LEU A 2 17.82 -6.16 -3.96
C LEU A 2 16.30 -6.38 -3.83
N THR A 3 15.78 -6.53 -2.61
CA THR A 3 14.35 -6.67 -2.31
C THR A 3 13.51 -5.45 -2.71
N ILE A 4 14.00 -4.23 -2.46
CA ILE A 4 13.32 -2.98 -2.84
C ILE A 4 13.44 -2.80 -4.35
N ASP A 5 14.63 -3.06 -4.91
CA ASP A 5 14.88 -2.88 -6.35
C ASP A 5 13.97 -3.83 -7.18
N ALA A 6 13.74 -5.05 -6.67
CA ALA A 6 12.84 -6.05 -7.26
C ALA A 6 11.38 -5.97 -6.78
N LEU A 7 11.03 -5.02 -5.90
CA LEU A 7 9.71 -4.85 -5.25
C LEU A 7 9.17 -6.09 -4.51
N ARG A 8 10.03 -7.02 -4.08
CA ARG A 8 9.63 -8.26 -3.38
C ARG A 8 9.51 -8.04 -1.87
N THR A 9 8.69 -7.08 -1.45
CA THR A 9 8.68 -6.56 -0.07
C THR A 9 7.84 -7.38 0.91
N GLY A 10 6.99 -8.28 0.42
CA GLY A 10 5.88 -8.81 1.22
C GLY A 10 4.87 -7.71 1.58
N PHE A 11 3.98 -8.02 2.51
CA PHE A 11 2.95 -7.09 3.00
C PHE A 11 2.58 -7.42 4.46
N TYR A 12 1.93 -6.46 5.10
CA TYR A 12 1.38 -6.60 6.44
C TYR A 12 -0.14 -6.66 6.39
N LEU A 13 -0.74 -7.29 7.39
CA LEU A 13 -2.17 -7.38 7.57
C LEU A 13 -2.57 -6.82 8.91
N ARG A 14 -3.77 -6.25 8.97
CA ARG A 14 -4.43 -5.88 10.22
C ARG A 14 -5.38 -6.99 10.60
N VAL A 15 -5.30 -7.45 11.85
CA VAL A 15 -6.30 -8.35 12.43
C VAL A 15 -7.62 -7.56 12.57
N LEU A 16 -8.67 -8.00 11.86
CA LEU A 16 -10.00 -7.40 11.96
C LEU A 16 -10.81 -8.03 13.08
N ASP A 17 -10.71 -9.35 13.21
CA ASP A 17 -11.30 -10.15 14.28
C ASP A 17 -10.27 -11.18 14.76
N ALA A 18 -10.17 -11.36 16.06
CA ALA A 18 -9.17 -12.24 16.67
C ALA A 18 -9.70 -13.67 16.74
N GLY A 19 -8.84 -14.64 16.45
CA GLY A 19 -9.21 -16.05 16.45
C GLY A 19 -7.99 -16.96 16.43
N PHE A 20 -8.23 -18.24 16.15
CA PHE A 20 -7.19 -19.25 16.05
C PHE A 20 -6.94 -19.61 14.59
N VAL A 21 -5.66 -19.81 14.26
CA VAL A 21 -5.20 -20.27 12.94
C VAL A 21 -4.11 -21.31 13.16
N GLN A 22 -3.94 -22.22 12.21
CA GLN A 22 -2.90 -23.24 12.22
C GLN A 22 -2.29 -23.44 10.83
N ALA A 23 -1.15 -24.14 10.79
CA ALA A 23 -0.52 -24.48 9.53
C ALA A 23 -1.42 -25.43 8.72
N GLY A 24 -1.60 -25.12 7.44
CA GLY A 24 -2.49 -25.88 6.54
C GLY A 24 -3.86 -25.25 6.36
N ASP A 25 -4.24 -24.24 7.15
CA ASP A 25 -5.44 -23.46 6.89
C ASP A 25 -5.31 -22.70 5.56
N GLU A 26 -6.40 -22.65 4.80
CA GLU A 26 -6.46 -21.97 3.51
C GLU A 26 -6.88 -20.51 3.66
N TRP A 27 -6.44 -19.69 2.71
CA TRP A 27 -6.83 -18.29 2.61
C TRP A 27 -7.98 -18.17 1.62
N GLU A 28 -9.09 -17.59 2.05
CA GLU A 28 -10.21 -17.26 1.18
C GLU A 28 -10.30 -15.74 0.99
N LEU A 29 -10.43 -15.30 -0.26
CA LEU A 29 -10.69 -13.89 -0.57
C LEU A 29 -12.18 -13.61 -0.39
N VAL A 30 -12.54 -12.97 0.71
CA VAL A 30 -13.94 -12.60 1.01
C VAL A 30 -14.37 -11.34 0.26
N GLU A 31 -13.52 -10.30 0.22
CA GLU A 31 -13.82 -9.03 -0.44
C GLU A 31 -12.59 -8.44 -1.13
N GLN A 32 -12.83 -7.73 -2.24
CA GLN A 32 -11.79 -6.98 -2.96
C GLN A 32 -12.34 -5.65 -3.47
N PRO A 33 -12.52 -4.64 -2.59
CA PRO A 33 -13.13 -3.36 -2.97
C PRO A 33 -12.28 -2.53 -3.94
N TYR A 34 -10.95 -2.70 -3.93
CA TYR A 34 -10.01 -1.91 -4.74
C TYR A 34 -9.04 -2.83 -5.52
N PRO A 35 -9.50 -3.54 -6.57
CA PRO A 35 -8.67 -4.49 -7.30
C PRO A 35 -7.45 -3.86 -7.99
N TRP A 36 -7.51 -2.56 -8.29
CA TRP A 36 -6.39 -1.79 -8.85
C TRP A 36 -5.29 -1.48 -7.82
N ALA A 37 -5.61 -1.47 -6.52
CA ALA A 37 -4.73 -1.03 -5.44
C ALA A 37 -3.79 -2.15 -4.98
N THR A 38 -3.00 -2.69 -5.90
CA THR A 38 -2.07 -3.79 -5.59
C THR A 38 -0.87 -3.31 -4.76
N VAL A 39 -0.26 -4.23 -4.00
CA VAL A 39 1.02 -3.97 -3.29
C VAL A 39 2.12 -3.56 -4.27
N TYR A 40 2.14 -4.17 -5.46
CA TYR A 40 3.10 -3.84 -6.52
C TYR A 40 2.94 -2.39 -6.99
N ALA A 41 1.72 -1.95 -7.32
CA ALA A 41 1.47 -0.60 -7.79
C ALA A 41 1.81 0.47 -6.72
N LEU A 42 1.52 0.19 -5.45
CA LEU A 42 1.90 1.08 -4.35
C LEU A 42 3.42 1.15 -4.16
N ASN A 43 4.10 0.02 -4.29
CA ASN A 43 5.56 -0.05 -4.24
C ASN A 43 6.22 0.70 -5.40
N GLU A 44 5.74 0.53 -6.63
CA GLU A 44 6.22 1.31 -7.79
C GLU A 44 6.09 2.80 -7.53
N LEU A 45 4.89 3.25 -7.16
CA LEU A 45 4.61 4.65 -6.82
C LEU A 45 5.59 5.18 -5.76
N CYS A 46 5.83 4.42 -4.70
CA CYS A 46 6.59 4.88 -3.55
C CYS A 46 8.12 4.77 -3.68
N TYR A 47 8.64 3.83 -4.49
CA TYR A 47 10.08 3.59 -4.63
C TYR A 47 10.66 4.07 -5.96
N ARG A 48 9.85 4.11 -7.02
CA ARG A 48 10.28 4.56 -8.35
C ARG A 48 9.62 5.89 -8.76
N GLY A 49 8.68 6.37 -7.96
CA GLY A 49 7.83 7.49 -8.32
C GLY A 49 6.70 7.03 -9.24
N GLY A 50 5.62 7.80 -9.27
CA GLY A 50 4.48 7.51 -10.15
C GLY A 50 3.65 8.76 -10.42
N ASP A 51 2.42 8.60 -10.85
CA ASP A 51 1.51 9.72 -11.11
C ASP A 51 0.94 10.31 -9.79
N GLN A 52 0.79 11.63 -9.74
CA GLN A 52 0.12 12.33 -8.64
C GLN A 52 -1.33 11.85 -8.49
N ALA A 53 -2.05 11.67 -9.60
CA ALA A 53 -3.44 11.23 -9.57
C ALA A 53 -3.57 9.85 -8.90
N LEU A 54 -2.61 8.94 -9.15
CA LEU A 54 -2.59 7.63 -8.50
C LEU A 54 -2.37 7.75 -6.98
N ALA A 55 -1.48 8.63 -6.55
CA ALA A 55 -1.25 8.86 -5.12
C ALA A 55 -2.49 9.43 -4.42
N GLU A 56 -3.18 10.36 -5.04
CA GLU A 56 -4.45 10.92 -4.55
C GLU A 56 -5.54 9.84 -4.49
N GLN A 57 -5.60 8.96 -5.48
CA GLN A 57 -6.52 7.82 -5.50
C GLN A 57 -6.24 6.86 -4.33
N TYR A 58 -4.98 6.53 -4.03
CA TYR A 58 -4.63 5.75 -2.82
C TYR A 58 -5.03 6.46 -1.52
N LEU A 59 -4.85 7.79 -1.44
CA LEU A 59 -5.22 8.58 -0.26
C LEU A 59 -6.74 8.67 -0.05
N SER A 60 -7.55 8.37 -1.06
CA SER A 60 -9.01 8.29 -0.93
C SER A 60 -9.52 6.99 -0.30
N ILE A 61 -8.66 5.96 -0.17
CA ILE A 61 -9.05 4.66 0.42
C ILE A 61 -9.35 4.85 1.92
N PRO A 62 -10.55 4.49 2.41
CA PRO A 62 -10.88 4.56 3.83
C PRO A 62 -9.95 3.69 4.67
N ASN A 63 -9.54 4.20 5.84
CA ASN A 63 -8.65 3.50 6.78
C ASN A 63 -7.29 3.08 6.19
N PHE A 64 -6.81 3.77 5.14
CA PHE A 64 -5.47 3.54 4.62
C PHE A 64 -4.42 3.79 5.72
N HIS A 65 -3.45 2.89 5.82
CA HIS A 65 -2.56 2.86 6.98
C HIS A 65 -1.78 4.20 7.14
N PRO A 66 -1.75 4.81 8.35
CA PRO A 66 -1.24 6.17 8.54
C PRO A 66 0.19 6.40 8.06
N GLY A 67 1.07 5.41 8.20
CA GLY A 67 2.44 5.50 7.70
C GLY A 67 2.53 5.69 6.18
N TRP A 68 1.62 5.10 5.42
CA TRP A 68 1.56 5.30 3.97
C TRP A 68 0.93 6.65 3.61
N VAL A 69 -0.06 7.12 4.38
CA VAL A 69 -0.63 8.47 4.22
C VAL A 69 0.46 9.54 4.35
N VAL A 70 1.26 9.46 5.42
CA VAL A 70 2.37 10.41 5.64
C VAL A 70 3.37 10.36 4.48
N ARG A 71 3.75 9.15 4.04
CA ARG A 71 4.70 8.98 2.93
C ARG A 71 4.19 9.56 1.62
N LEU A 72 2.95 9.26 1.24
CA LEU A 72 2.36 9.75 -0.02
C LEU A 72 2.17 11.27 0.00
N LYS A 73 1.71 11.83 1.12
CA LYS A 73 1.60 13.29 1.26
C LYS A 73 2.95 13.99 1.11
N ARG A 74 4.01 13.43 1.73
CA ARG A 74 5.37 13.97 1.57
C ARG A 74 5.84 13.91 0.11
N MET A 75 5.64 12.78 -0.55
CA MET A 75 5.96 12.62 -1.97
C MET A 75 5.23 13.65 -2.86
N LEU A 76 3.96 13.96 -2.55
CA LEU A 76 3.17 14.96 -3.28
C LEU A 76 3.66 16.40 -3.01
N GLN A 77 4.02 16.71 -1.77
CA GLN A 77 4.59 18.01 -1.37
C GLN A 77 5.93 18.28 -2.05
N ASP A 78 6.84 17.30 -2.01
CA ASP A 78 8.17 17.40 -2.63
C ASP A 78 8.08 17.65 -4.15
N ARG A 79 6.99 17.22 -4.79
CA ARG A 79 6.73 17.42 -6.22
C ARG A 79 6.03 18.72 -6.57
N THR A 80 5.26 19.30 -5.65
CA THR A 80 4.54 20.57 -5.88
C THR A 80 5.40 21.79 -5.57
N GLY A 81 6.60 21.62 -5.01
CA GLY A 81 7.58 22.69 -4.85
C GLY A 81 7.23 23.74 -3.79
N ILE A 82 6.31 23.43 -2.87
CA ILE A 82 6.00 24.29 -1.72
C ILE A 82 6.75 23.72 -0.52
N LEU A 83 7.84 24.41 -0.13
CA LEU A 83 8.54 24.22 1.15
C LEU A 83 7.67 24.67 2.33
#